data_AF-A0A6B1C0V0-F1
#
_entry.id   AF-A0A6B1C0V0-F1
#
_cell.length_a   1.000
_cell.length_b   1.000
_cell.length_c   1.000
_cell.angle_alpha   90.00
_cell.angle_beta   90.00
_cell.angle_gamma   90.00
#
_symmetry.space_group_name_H-M   'P 1'
#
loop_
_entity.id
_entity.type
_entity.pdbx_description
1 polymer ?
#
loop_
_entity_poly.entity_id
_entity_poly.type
_entity_poly.pdbx_seq_one_letter_code
_entity_poly.pdbx_strand_id
1 'polypeptide(L)'
;MSEPEPSVPYDHGGTEDKKPRERSFVDLLRQINARMVLGALAAVALIVFIAQNTDETRVNFLGWDWDLPLFLLLLITIVLSVVCTEIASWYMGRRRHRRNR
;
A
#
# COMPACT_ATOMS: atom_id res chain seq x y z
N MET A 1 -2.59 -65.03 -45.75
CA MET A 1 -1.52 -64.07 -45.45
C MET A 1 -2.21 -62.89 -44.77
N SER A 2 -2.39 -62.95 -43.46
CA SER A 2 -3.12 -61.93 -42.71
C SER A 2 -2.19 -60.74 -42.48
N GLU A 3 -2.58 -59.54 -42.90
CA GLU A 3 -1.88 -58.30 -42.56
C GLU A 3 -1.72 -58.19 -41.03
N PRO A 4 -0.57 -57.71 -40.52
CA PRO A 4 -0.45 -57.42 -39.10
C PRO A 4 -1.30 -56.19 -38.77
N GLU A 5 -2.14 -56.32 -37.75
CA GLU A 5 -2.93 -55.22 -37.17
C GLU A 5 -2.02 -54.00 -36.90
N PRO A 6 -2.51 -52.77 -37.18
CA PRO A 6 -1.72 -51.56 -36.92
C PRO A 6 -1.42 -51.45 -35.43
N SER A 7 -0.13 -51.36 -35.08
CA SER A 7 0.30 -51.11 -33.71
C SER A 7 -0.19 -49.74 -33.26
N VAL A 8 -1.28 -49.71 -32.51
CA VAL A 8 -1.77 -48.50 -31.85
C VAL A 8 -0.65 -48.01 -30.92
N PRO A 9 -0.17 -46.77 -31.07
CA PRO A 9 0.82 -46.23 -30.14
C PRO A 9 0.22 -46.22 -28.73
N TYR A 10 0.83 -46.96 -27.81
CA TYR A 10 0.48 -46.85 -26.40
C TYR A 10 0.84 -45.44 -25.93
N ASP A 11 -0.18 -44.65 -25.64
CA ASP A 11 -0.02 -43.35 -25.00
C ASP A 11 0.50 -43.58 -23.58
N HIS A 12 1.81 -43.39 -23.38
CA HIS A 12 2.41 -43.17 -22.07
C HIS A 12 2.35 -41.68 -21.71
N GLY A 13 1.19 -41.06 -21.92
CA GLY A 13 0.80 -39.81 -21.29
C GLY A 13 0.66 -40.04 -19.80
N GLY A 14 1.81 -40.10 -19.13
CA GLY A 14 1.91 -40.20 -17.69
C GLY A 14 0.96 -39.23 -17.05
N THR A 15 0.22 -39.71 -16.06
CA THR A 15 -0.43 -38.89 -15.07
C THR A 15 0.63 -37.92 -14.54
N GLU A 16 0.70 -36.72 -15.11
CA GLU A 16 1.41 -35.61 -14.50
C GLU A 16 0.70 -35.37 -13.17
N ASP A 17 1.20 -36.03 -12.14
CA ASP A 17 0.97 -35.70 -10.75
C ASP A 17 1.46 -34.26 -10.58
N LYS A 18 0.56 -33.32 -10.86
CA LYS A 18 0.73 -31.91 -10.48
C LYS A 18 0.64 -31.88 -8.97
N LYS A 19 1.74 -32.25 -8.30
CA LYS A 19 1.93 -31.99 -6.88
C LYS A 19 1.52 -30.54 -6.62
N PRO A 20 0.62 -30.26 -5.67
CA PRO A 20 0.30 -28.89 -5.30
C PRO A 20 1.62 -28.21 -5.00
N ARG A 21 1.96 -27.17 -5.77
CA ARG A 21 3.15 -26.38 -5.54
C ARG A 21 2.96 -25.68 -4.21
N GLU A 22 3.38 -26.36 -3.13
CA GLU A 22 3.54 -25.79 -1.82
C GLU A 22 4.49 -24.61 -2.03
N ARG A 23 3.93 -23.39 -2.06
CA ARG A 23 4.70 -22.19 -2.33
C ARG A 23 5.71 -22.11 -1.20
N SER A 24 6.97 -22.39 -1.52
CA SER A 24 8.05 -22.37 -0.56
C SER A 24 8.04 -21.03 0.14
N PHE A 25 8.14 -21.02 1.46
CA PHE A 25 8.21 -19.80 2.26
C PHE A 25 9.30 -18.85 1.72
N VAL A 26 10.35 -19.42 1.12
CA VAL A 26 11.44 -18.72 0.44
C VAL A 26 10.97 -17.93 -0.79
N ASP A 27 10.01 -18.45 -1.56
CA ASP A 27 9.45 -17.76 -2.73
C ASP A 27 8.59 -16.55 -2.33
N LEU A 28 7.93 -16.61 -1.16
CA LEU A 28 7.19 -15.48 -0.59
C LEU A 28 8.14 -14.37 -0.10
N LEU A 29 9.24 -14.75 0.54
CA LEU A 29 10.26 -13.80 1.01
C LEU A 29 10.98 -13.11 -0.15
N ARG A 30 11.20 -13.80 -1.28
CA ARG A 30 11.80 -13.21 -2.49
C ARG A 30 10.95 -12.10 -3.12
N GLN A 31 9.65 -12.04 -2.80
CA GLN A 31 8.72 -11.03 -3.29
C GLN A 31 8.66 -9.78 -2.40
N ILE A 32 9.38 -9.76 -1.27
CA ILE A 32 9.44 -8.63 -0.35
C ILE A 32 10.32 -7.54 -0.95
N ASN A 33 9.68 -6.51 -1.48
CA ASN A 33 10.36 -5.32 -1.99
C ASN A 33 10.67 -4.34 -0.85
N ALA A 34 11.78 -3.59 -0.95
CA ALA A 34 12.18 -2.60 0.06
C ALA A 34 11.07 -1.58 0.40
N ARG A 35 10.24 -1.21 -0.58
CA ARG A 35 9.08 -0.32 -0.38
C ARG A 35 8.04 -0.92 0.58
N MET A 36 7.82 -2.24 0.52
CA MET A 36 6.88 -2.93 1.39
C MET A 36 7.43 -3.03 2.82
N VAL A 37 8.72 -3.32 2.96
CA VAL A 37 9.41 -3.29 4.26
C VAL A 37 9.34 -1.90 4.87
N LEU A 38 9.68 -0.87 4.11
CA LEU A 38 9.65 0.51 4.58
C LEU A 38 8.23 0.95 4.93
N GLY A 39 7.23 0.59 4.13
CA GLY A 39 5.83 0.85 4.43
C GLY A 39 5.36 0.17 5.71
N ALA A 40 5.74 -1.10 5.92
CA ALA A 40 5.44 -1.82 7.15
C ALA A 40 6.12 -1.17 8.37
N LEU A 41 7.39 -0.79 8.26
CA LEU A 41 8.11 -0.07 9.31
C LEU A 41 7.46 1.29 9.62
N ALA A 42 7.06 2.04 8.59
CA ALA A 42 6.36 3.31 8.76
C ALA A 42 4.99 3.12 9.44
N ALA A 43 4.25 2.07 9.09
CA ALA A 43 2.97 1.74 9.72
C ALA A 43 3.15 1.38 11.21
N VAL A 44 4.15 0.56 11.54
CA VAL A 44 4.49 0.24 12.94
C VAL A 44 4.90 1.51 13.68
N ALA A 45 5.77 2.34 13.10
CA ALA A 45 6.18 3.60 13.70
C ALA A 45 5.00 4.54 13.93
N LEU A 46 4.03 4.59 13.01
CA LEU A 46 2.81 5.39 13.16
C LEU A 46 1.95 4.89 14.31
N ILE A 47 1.79 3.58 14.47
CA ILE A 47 1.04 3.00 15.61
C ILE A 47 1.72 3.35 16.93
N VAL A 48 3.04 3.17 17.00
CA VAL A 48 3.83 3.54 18.19
C VAL A 48 3.70 5.03 18.47
N PHE A 49 3.79 5.87 17.44
CA PHE A 49 3.60 7.31 17.54
C PHE A 49 2.22 7.64 18.14
N ILE A 50 1.14 7.06 17.62
CA ILE A 50 -0.21 7.27 18.15
C ILE A 50 -0.29 6.82 19.61
N ALA A 51 0.20 5.62 19.92
CA ALA A 51 0.13 5.03 21.25
C ALA A 51 0.96 5.79 22.30
N GLN A 52 2.08 6.39 21.89
CA GLN A 52 2.94 7.19 22.78
C GLN A 52 2.47 8.63 22.93
N ASN A 53 1.69 9.15 21.98
CA ASN A 53 1.28 10.55 21.95
C ASN A 53 -0.21 10.74 22.29
N THR A 54 -0.76 9.84 23.12
CA THR A 54 -2.13 9.92 23.65
C THR A 54 -2.28 10.96 24.76
N ASP A 55 -1.18 11.46 25.31
CA ASP A 55 -1.21 12.47 26.36
C ASP A 55 -1.87 13.75 25.87
N GLU A 56 -2.87 14.21 26.62
CA GLU A 56 -3.62 15.42 26.32
C GLU A 56 -2.67 16.63 26.41
N THR A 57 -2.56 17.37 25.31
CA THR A 57 -1.76 18.58 25.24
C THR A 57 -2.69 19.77 25.18
N ARG A 58 -2.44 20.75 26.06
CA ARG A 58 -3.20 22.00 26.09
C ARG A 58 -2.78 22.90 24.93
N VAL A 59 -3.71 23.18 24.03
CA VAL A 59 -3.52 24.05 22.87
C VAL A 59 -4.34 25.31 23.06
N ASN A 60 -3.65 26.45 23.14
CA ASN A 60 -4.28 27.76 23.03
C ASN A 60 -4.14 28.26 21.59
N PHE A 61 -5.25 28.34 20.87
CA PHE A 61 -5.26 28.82 19.49
C PHE A 61 -6.37 29.86 19.29
N LEU A 62 -5.98 31.06 18.82
CA LEU A 62 -6.91 32.17 18.54
C LEU A 62 -7.80 32.56 19.74
N GLY A 63 -7.32 32.34 20.97
CA GLY A 63 -8.06 32.63 22.21
C GLY A 63 -8.97 31.49 22.69
N TRP A 64 -8.99 30.34 22.01
CA TRP A 64 -9.64 29.12 22.50
C TRP A 64 -8.63 28.16 23.09
N ASP A 65 -9.00 27.56 24.23
CA ASP A 65 -8.25 26.50 24.90
C ASP A 65 -8.89 25.14 24.59
N TRP A 66 -8.09 24.22 24.06
CA TRP A 66 -8.48 22.85 23.76
C TRP A 66 -7.48 21.88 24.37
N ASP A 67 -7.95 20.77 24.91
CA ASP A 67 -7.10 19.67 25.35
C ASP A 67 -7.28 18.51 24.36
N LEU A 68 -6.25 18.30 23.53
CA LEU A 68 -6.27 17.31 22.46
C LEU A 68 -4.95 16.54 22.49
N PRO A 69 -4.97 15.20 22.26
CA PRO A 69 -3.76 14.44 22.10
C PRO A 69 -2.90 14.95 20.94
N LEU A 70 -1.57 14.93 21.10
CA LEU A 70 -0.65 15.45 20.09
C LEU A 70 -0.80 14.75 18.72
N PHE A 71 -1.06 13.44 18.71
CA PHE A 71 -1.25 12.70 17.46
C PHE A 71 -2.41 13.24 16.62
N LEU A 72 -3.48 13.69 17.30
CA LEU A 72 -4.68 14.19 16.64
C LEU A 72 -4.42 15.56 16.00
N LEU A 73 -3.64 16.41 16.68
CA LEU A 73 -3.21 17.70 16.13
C LEU A 73 -2.40 17.52 14.84
N LEU A 74 -1.47 16.56 14.82
CA LEU A 74 -0.69 16.28 13.60
C LEU A 74 -1.56 15.72 12.47
N LEU A 75 -2.53 14.84 12.79
CA LEU A 75 -3.46 14.32 11.80
C LEU A 75 -4.29 15.45 11.17
N ILE A 76 -4.85 16.35 11.99
CA ILE A 76 -5.56 17.55 11.53
C ILE A 76 -4.65 18.40 10.65
N THR A 77 -3.38 18.58 11.04
CA THR A 77 -2.40 19.36 10.27
C THR A 77 -2.16 18.76 8.88
N ILE A 78 -2.03 17.45 8.77
CA ILE A 78 -1.85 16.76 7.48
C ILE A 78 -3.08 16.96 6.60
N VAL A 79 -4.28 16.76 7.15
CA VAL A 79 -5.53 16.96 6.42
C VAL A 79 -5.65 18.40 5.93
N LEU A 80 -5.37 19.37 6.81
CA LEU A 80 -5.43 20.79 6.47
C LEU A 80 -4.40 21.14 5.38
N SER A 81 -3.20 20.57 5.44
CA SER A 81 -2.16 20.75 4.42
C SER A 81 -2.61 20.27 3.03
N VAL A 82 -3.23 19.09 2.95
CA VAL A 82 -3.78 18.56 1.69
C VAL A 82 -4.87 19.50 1.15
N VAL A 83 -5.81 19.89 2.00
CA VAL A 83 -6.89 20.82 1.63
C VAL A 83 -6.34 22.16 1.13
N CYS A 84 -5.38 22.75 1.85
CA CYS A 84 -4.71 23.98 1.42
C CYS A 84 -4.00 23.83 0.08
N THR A 85 -3.34 22.68 -0.15
CA THR A 85 -2.64 22.39 -1.41
C THR A 85 -3.61 22.28 -2.58
N GLU A 86 -4.76 21.64 -2.40
CA GLU A 86 -5.81 21.55 -3.41
C GLU A 86 -6.41 22.92 -3.75
N ILE A 87 -6.71 23.72 -2.73
CA ILE A 87 -7.23 25.09 -2.91
C ILE A 87 -6.20 25.96 -3.67
N ALA A 88 -4.93 25.87 -3.29
CA ALA A 88 -3.85 26.59 -3.97
C ALA A 88 -3.68 26.13 -5.41
N SER A 89 -3.71 24.81 -5.66
CA SER A 89 -3.61 24.22 -6.99
C SER A 89 -4.77 24.65 -7.88
N TRP A 90 -5.99 24.70 -7.37
CA TRP A 90 -7.15 25.25 -8.08
C TRP A 90 -6.99 26.74 -8.40
N TYR A 91 -6.61 27.55 -7.40
CA TYR A 91 -6.43 28.99 -7.56
C TYR A 91 -5.33 29.34 -8.58
N MET A 92 -4.20 28.62 -8.54
CA MET A 92 -3.07 28.81 -9.48
C MET A 92 -3.34 28.17 -10.84
N GLY A 93 -4.04 27.03 -10.88
CA GLY A 93 -4.43 26.33 -12.11
C GLY A 93 -5.31 27.20 -13.02
N ARG A 94 -6.15 28.06 -12.41
CA ARG A 94 -6.93 29.07 -13.15
C ARG A 94 -6.07 30.04 -13.97
N ARG A 95 -4.80 30.27 -13.59
CA ARG A 95 -3.85 31.13 -14.32
C ARG A 95 -3.08 30.37 -15.42
N ARG A 96 -2.91 29.04 -15.30
CA ARG A 96 -2.11 28.24 -16.26
C ARG A 96 -2.81 27.98 -17.60
N HIS A 97 -4.14 28.08 -17.67
CA HIS A 97 -4.90 27.86 -18.91
C HIS A 97 -4.69 28.91 -20.02
N ARG A 98 -3.94 30.00 -19.78
CA ARG A 98 -3.69 31.05 -20.80
C ARG A 98 -2.36 30.92 -21.57
N ARG A 99 -1.58 29.84 -21.39
CA ARG A 99 -0.27 29.69 -22.05
C ARG A 99 -0.23 28.76 -23.27
N ASN A 100 -1.35 28.14 -23.64
CA ASN A 100 -1.43 27.19 -24.77
C ASN A 100 -2.51 27.56 -25.81
N ARG A 101 -2.75 28.84 -26.04
CA ARG A 101 -3.41 29.37 -27.24
C ARG A 101 -2.56 30.49 -27.79
#